data_AF-A0ABD3QNG0-F1
#
_entry.id   AF-A0ABD3QNG0-F1
#
_cell.length_a   1.000
_cell.length_b   1.000
_cell.length_c   1.000
_cell.angle_alpha   90.00
_cell.angle_beta   90.00
_cell.angle_gamma   90.00
#
_symmetry.space_group_name_H-M   'P 1'
#
loop_
_entity.id
_entity.type
_entity.pdbx_description
1 polymer ?
#
loop_
_entity_poly.entity_id
_entity_poly.type
_entity_poly.pdbx_seq_one_letter_code
_entity_poly.pdbx_strand_id
1 'polypeptide(L)'
;MADFGAELLKRQLNELAKNPIDLVSVGLTDESNVYDWEILIMGPDGTLYEGCFFKARLVFPQNFPYRPPTMTFQSEMWHPNICKNGEVCISILHDPGEDPHNLLELAEERWRPILGVEQILMSVISMLSDPNDEISANLDAAIQWRDDRAGFNKKVRQCVRMSQEEDWASVQRVVIQSMGDIASGIPVAVGVGITEPMTDVKAQTRQEPQRVNEHAGNIACKLLFFFILIGFGLWKLIGAILSMTSAVGGI
;
A
#
# COMPACT_ATOMS: atom_id res chain seq x y z
N MET A 1 7.30 -17.22 28.16
CA MET A 1 5.82 -17.14 28.07
C MET A 1 5.53 -16.84 26.60
N ALA A 2 4.69 -17.62 25.92
CA ALA A 2 4.41 -17.36 24.51
C ALA A 2 3.69 -16.01 24.40
N ASP A 3 4.20 -15.13 23.54
CA ASP A 3 3.61 -13.83 23.28
C ASP A 3 2.37 -14.02 22.41
N PHE A 4 1.19 -13.93 23.04
CA PHE A 4 -0.10 -14.09 22.36
C PHE A 4 -0.31 -13.06 21.25
N GLY A 5 0.12 -11.82 21.47
CA GLY A 5 -0.01 -10.73 20.49
C GLY A 5 0.80 -11.03 19.24
N ALA A 6 2.06 -11.41 19.41
CA ALA A 6 2.94 -11.79 18.30
C ALA A 6 2.39 -12.98 17.50
N GLU A 7 1.85 -14.01 18.17
CA GLU A 7 1.32 -15.19 17.49
C GLU A 7 0.05 -14.87 16.70
N LEU A 8 -0.82 -14.01 17.24
CA LEU A 8 -2.00 -13.50 16.54
C LEU A 8 -1.60 -12.68 15.30
N LEU A 9 -0.60 -11.80 15.42
CA LEU A 9 -0.13 -10.97 14.31
C LEU A 9 0.48 -11.82 13.18
N LYS A 10 1.29 -12.82 13.52
CA LYS A 10 1.80 -13.79 12.52
C LYS A 10 0.67 -14.49 11.79
N ARG A 11 -0.37 -14.90 12.53
CA ARG A 11 -1.54 -15.56 11.93
C ARG A 11 -2.27 -14.61 10.98
N GLN A 12 -2.53 -13.36 11.38
CA GLN A 12 -3.21 -12.38 10.53
C GLN A 12 -2.38 -12.03 9.29
N LEU A 13 -1.06 -11.92 9.40
CA LEU A 13 -0.17 -11.72 8.26
C LEU A 13 -0.25 -12.88 7.27
N ASN A 14 -0.24 -14.12 7.78
CA ASN A 14 -0.39 -15.33 6.96
C ASN A 14 -1.77 -15.44 6.29
N GLU A 15 -2.81 -14.96 6.96
CA GLU A 15 -4.17 -14.92 6.40
C GLU A 15 -4.27 -13.91 5.27
N LEU A 16 -3.72 -12.70 5.46
CA LEU A 16 -3.61 -11.69 4.41
C LEU A 16 -2.77 -12.18 3.23
N ALA A 17 -1.71 -12.95 3.48
CA ALA A 17 -0.89 -13.52 2.41
C ALA A 17 -1.64 -14.52 1.54
N LYS A 18 -2.59 -15.25 2.12
CA LYS A 18 -3.43 -16.21 1.40
C LYS A 18 -4.59 -15.53 0.69
N ASN A 19 -5.18 -14.53 1.34
CA ASN A 19 -6.32 -13.77 0.84
C ASN A 19 -5.95 -12.28 0.88
N PRO A 20 -5.21 -11.78 -0.12
CA PRO A 20 -4.80 -10.40 -0.13
C PRO A 20 -5.98 -9.46 -0.35
N ILE A 21 -5.88 -8.25 0.24
CA ILE A 21 -6.88 -7.19 0.08
C ILE A 21 -6.53 -6.38 -1.16
N ASP A 22 -7.50 -6.24 -2.07
CA ASP A 22 -7.34 -5.41 -3.27
C ASP A 22 -6.84 -4.00 -2.91
N LEU A 23 -5.97 -3.46 -3.76
CA LEU A 23 -5.36 -2.14 -3.61
C LEU A 23 -4.37 -2.02 -2.43
N VAL A 24 -4.09 -3.09 -1.70
CA VAL A 24 -3.16 -3.04 -0.56
C VAL A 24 -2.08 -4.12 -0.68
N SER A 25 -0.86 -3.73 -0.34
CA SER A 25 0.24 -4.66 -0.09
C SER A 25 0.70 -4.49 1.35
N VAL A 26 0.99 -5.61 2.01
CA VAL A 26 1.39 -5.63 3.43
C VAL A 26 2.68 -6.43 3.60
N GLY A 27 3.60 -5.90 4.39
CA GLY A 27 4.83 -6.57 4.79
C GLY A 27 5.30 -6.14 6.18
N LEU A 28 6.38 -6.75 6.64
CA LEU A 28 7.06 -6.34 7.86
C LEU A 28 8.14 -5.31 7.52
N THR A 29 8.30 -4.29 8.37
CA THR A 29 9.43 -3.36 8.27
C THR A 29 10.76 -4.10 8.52
N ASP A 30 10.75 -5.07 9.44
CA ASP A 30 11.86 -5.95 9.79
C ASP A 30 11.29 -7.34 10.12
N GLU A 31 11.84 -8.40 9.52
CA GLU A 31 11.41 -9.79 9.74
C GLU A 31 11.53 -10.24 11.21
N SER A 32 12.41 -9.59 11.99
CA SER A 32 12.57 -9.87 13.42
C SER A 32 11.50 -9.22 14.30
N ASN A 33 10.73 -8.26 13.77
CA ASN A 33 9.74 -7.50 14.53
C ASN A 33 8.34 -7.56 13.89
N VAL A 34 7.52 -8.49 14.39
CA VAL A 34 6.12 -8.64 13.94
C VAL A 34 5.19 -7.51 14.39
N TYR A 35 5.64 -6.57 15.22
CA TYR A 35 4.84 -5.44 15.70
C TYR A 35 4.95 -4.18 14.83
N ASP A 36 5.68 -4.25 13.72
CA ASP A 36 5.94 -3.08 12.87
C ASP A 36 5.80 -3.44 11.39
N TRP A 37 4.70 -2.96 10.79
CA TRP A 37 4.31 -3.34 9.45
C TRP A 37 4.45 -2.16 8.50
N GLU A 38 4.89 -2.46 7.29
CA GLU A 38 4.94 -1.55 6.16
C GLU A 38 3.77 -1.88 5.22
N ILE A 39 3.01 -0.85 4.85
CA ILE A 39 1.81 -0.98 4.02
C ILE A 39 1.96 -0.06 2.82
N LEU A 40 1.60 -0.56 1.64
CA LEU A 40 1.45 0.22 0.43
C LEU A 40 -0.03 0.22 0.02
N ILE A 41 -0.62 1.39 -0.13
CA ILE A 41 -2.03 1.58 -0.49
C ILE A 41 -2.11 2.27 -1.85
N MET A 42 -2.87 1.66 -2.76
CA MET A 42 -3.31 2.31 -3.98
C MET A 42 -4.68 2.94 -3.79
N GLY A 43 -4.86 4.11 -4.37
CA GLY A 43 -6.11 4.84 -4.26
C GLY A 43 -7.19 4.18 -5.10
N PRO A 44 -8.42 4.02 -4.58
CA PRO A 44 -9.52 3.39 -5.31
C PRO A 44 -9.93 4.19 -6.55
N ASP A 45 -10.38 3.46 -7.57
CA ASP A 45 -10.89 4.04 -8.82
C ASP A 45 -12.11 4.94 -8.56
N GLY A 46 -12.20 6.04 -9.29
CA GLY A 46 -13.27 7.03 -9.17
C GLY A 46 -13.15 7.95 -7.95
N THR A 47 -12.10 7.82 -7.14
CA THR A 47 -11.80 8.71 -6.01
C THR A 47 -10.80 9.79 -6.38
N LEU A 48 -10.62 10.80 -5.51
CA LEU A 48 -9.58 11.81 -5.71
C LEU A 48 -8.15 11.26 -5.56
N TYR A 49 -8.02 10.09 -4.94
CA TYR A 49 -6.76 9.42 -4.67
C TYR A 49 -6.39 8.38 -5.75
N GLU A 50 -7.24 8.18 -6.76
CA GLU A 50 -6.99 7.23 -7.87
C GLU A 50 -5.56 7.34 -8.42
N GLY A 51 -4.90 6.19 -8.56
CA GLY A 51 -3.56 6.08 -9.12
C GLY A 51 -2.41 6.51 -8.18
N CYS A 52 -2.67 6.77 -6.90
CA CYS A 52 -1.61 7.02 -5.92
C CYS A 52 -0.88 5.74 -5.48
N PHE A 53 0.32 5.89 -4.91
CA PHE A 53 1.04 4.84 -4.20
C PHE A 53 1.44 5.35 -2.81
N PHE A 54 0.54 5.29 -1.84
CA PHE A 54 0.84 5.82 -0.51
C PHE A 54 1.42 4.77 0.40
N LYS A 55 2.59 5.09 0.95
CA LYS A 55 3.25 4.28 1.95
C LYS A 55 2.73 4.65 3.34
N ALA A 56 2.43 3.65 4.14
CA ALA A 56 2.03 3.79 5.52
C ALA A 56 2.77 2.79 6.41
N ARG A 57 2.86 3.10 7.69
CA ARG A 57 3.40 2.24 8.73
C ARG A 57 2.32 1.95 9.76
N LEU A 58 2.20 0.70 10.16
CA LEU A 58 1.25 0.24 11.18
C LEU A 58 2.02 -0.38 12.34
N VAL A 59 2.00 0.29 13.48
CA VAL A 59 2.76 -0.09 14.67
C VAL A 59 1.82 -0.61 15.74
N PHE A 60 2.04 -1.84 16.16
CA PHE A 60 1.20 -2.53 17.13
C PHE A 60 1.75 -2.35 18.55
N PRO A 61 0.89 -2.14 19.56
CA PRO A 61 1.33 -2.06 20.95
C PRO A 61 1.63 -3.46 21.49
N GLN A 62 2.47 -3.54 22.53
CA GLN A 62 2.84 -4.81 23.18
C GLN A 62 1.67 -5.55 23.85
N ASN A 63 0.56 -4.85 24.10
CA ASN A 63 -0.67 -5.44 24.62
C ASN A 63 -1.73 -5.66 23.53
N PHE A 64 -1.34 -5.71 22.25
CA PHE A 64 -2.23 -6.13 21.17
C PHE A 64 -2.79 -7.55 21.45
N PRO A 65 -4.08 -7.82 21.22
CA PRO A 65 -5.12 -6.98 20.60
C PRO A 65 -5.96 -6.15 21.58
N TYR A 66 -5.56 -5.95 22.83
CA TYR A 66 -6.36 -5.18 23.80
C TYR A 66 -6.37 -3.66 23.51
N ARG A 67 -5.36 -3.17 22.79
CA ARG A 67 -5.26 -1.79 22.30
C ARG A 67 -5.05 -1.80 20.78
N PRO A 68 -5.56 -0.79 20.07
CA PRO A 68 -5.38 -0.69 18.63
C PRO A 68 -3.92 -0.39 18.26
N PRO A 69 -3.51 -0.71 17.03
CA PRO A 69 -2.28 -0.18 16.47
C PRO A 69 -2.40 1.31 16.13
N THR A 70 -1.25 1.96 15.92
CA THR A 70 -1.19 3.31 15.35
C THR A 70 -0.81 3.21 13.88
N MET A 71 -1.56 3.89 13.02
CA MET A 71 -1.27 3.97 11.59
C MET A 71 -0.79 5.38 11.20
N THR A 72 0.28 5.45 10.42
CA THR A 72 0.86 6.72 9.97
C THR A 72 1.25 6.62 8.51
N PHE A 73 0.71 7.50 7.66
CA PHE A 73 1.19 7.69 6.30
C PHE A 73 2.59 8.31 6.32
N GLN A 74 3.52 7.69 5.60
CA GLN A 74 4.87 8.20 5.38
C GLN A 74 4.93 9.15 4.19
N SER A 75 4.08 8.91 3.18
CA SER A 75 3.89 9.81 2.05
C SER A 75 3.10 11.06 2.48
N GLU A 76 3.33 12.19 1.80
CA GLU A 76 2.55 13.41 2.06
C GLU A 76 1.08 13.23 1.68
N MET A 77 0.18 13.51 2.62
CA MET A 77 -1.27 13.32 2.47
C MET A 77 -2.04 14.61 2.74
N TRP A 78 -3.10 14.83 1.96
CA TRP A 78 -4.09 15.87 2.21
C TRP A 78 -5.47 15.23 2.38
N HIS A 79 -5.94 15.09 3.63
CA HIS A 79 -7.21 14.43 3.95
C HIS A 79 -7.76 14.95 5.31
N PRO A 80 -9.09 15.11 5.49
CA PRO A 80 -9.68 15.55 6.77
C PRO A 80 -9.35 14.65 7.97
N ASN A 81 -9.33 13.33 7.78
CA ASN A 81 -9.03 12.33 8.83
C ASN A 81 -7.54 11.93 8.94
N ILE A 82 -6.62 12.68 8.31
CA ILE A 82 -5.17 12.46 8.42
C ILE A 82 -4.51 13.71 9.00
N CYS A 83 -3.87 13.56 10.16
CA CYS A 83 -3.12 14.62 10.81
C CYS A 83 -1.95 15.12 9.95
N LYS A 84 -1.43 16.31 10.26
CA LYS A 84 -0.27 16.90 9.56
C LYS A 84 1.01 16.06 9.69
N ASN A 85 1.11 15.22 10.72
CA ASN A 85 2.20 14.27 10.92
C ASN A 85 1.99 12.92 10.18
N GLY A 86 0.90 12.78 9.41
CA GLY A 86 0.54 11.56 8.69
C GLY A 86 -0.30 10.56 9.50
N GLU A 87 -0.54 10.80 10.78
CA GLU A 87 -1.31 9.89 11.64
C GLU A 87 -2.77 9.82 11.19
N VAL A 88 -3.30 8.59 11.10
CA VAL A 88 -4.67 8.32 10.67
C VAL A 88 -5.59 8.33 11.88
N CYS A 89 -6.66 9.13 11.82
CA CYS A 89 -7.63 9.26 12.90
C CYS A 89 -9.01 8.79 12.42
N ILE A 90 -9.28 7.51 12.62
CA ILE A 90 -10.57 6.87 12.34
C ILE A 90 -10.96 6.00 13.53
N SER A 91 -12.26 5.77 13.71
CA SER A 91 -12.80 5.19 14.94
C SER A 91 -12.21 3.84 15.32
N ILE A 92 -11.97 2.98 14.33
CA ILE A 92 -11.37 1.65 14.53
C ILE A 92 -9.96 1.71 15.16
N LEU A 93 -9.26 2.85 15.08
CA LEU A 93 -7.94 3.07 15.70
C LEU A 93 -8.02 3.78 17.05
N HIS A 94 -9.22 4.16 17.51
CA HIS A 94 -9.41 4.74 18.83
C HIS A 94 -9.55 3.68 19.92
N ASP A 95 -9.12 4.03 21.13
CA ASP A 95 -9.18 3.14 22.29
C ASP A 95 -10.60 2.62 22.57
N PRO A 96 -10.74 1.38 23.08
CA PRO A 96 -12.05 0.82 23.39
C PRO A 96 -12.77 1.62 24.48
N GLY A 97 -14.08 1.77 24.33
CA GLY A 97 -14.96 2.39 25.34
C GLY A 97 -15.73 3.60 24.82
N GLU A 98 -16.33 4.35 25.74
CA GLU A 98 -16.96 5.63 25.45
C GLU A 98 -15.95 6.76 25.65
N ASP A 99 -15.89 7.69 24.70
CA ASP A 99 -15.12 8.93 24.83
C ASP A 99 -16.04 10.06 25.30
N PRO A 100 -15.85 10.61 26.51
CA PRO A 100 -16.61 11.75 26.98
C PRO A 100 -16.45 13.02 26.11
N HIS A 101 -15.37 13.09 25.33
CA HIS A 101 -15.03 14.24 24.48
C HIS A 101 -15.46 14.06 23.03
N ASN A 102 -15.78 12.83 22.62
CA ASN A 102 -16.28 12.50 21.29
C ASN A 102 -17.58 11.69 21.39
N LEU A 103 -18.68 12.44 21.54
CA LEU A 103 -20.03 11.90 21.71
C LEU A 103 -20.67 11.42 20.39
N LEU A 104 -20.08 11.73 19.25
CA LEU A 104 -20.60 11.32 17.93
C LEU A 104 -20.17 9.90 17.58
N GLU A 105 -19.02 9.46 18.07
CA GLU A 105 -18.47 8.14 17.81
C GLU A 105 -18.97 7.10 18.83
N LEU A 106 -19.61 6.05 18.32
CA LEU A 106 -20.15 4.97 19.14
C LEU A 106 -19.04 4.04 19.62
N ALA A 107 -19.17 3.49 20.83
CA ALA A 107 -18.22 2.51 21.36
C ALA A 107 -18.11 1.24 20.48
N GLU A 108 -19.14 0.94 19.68
CA GLU A 108 -19.14 -0.19 18.74
C GLU A 108 -18.29 0.04 17.48
N GLU A 109 -18.07 1.31 17.12
CA GLU A 109 -17.24 1.76 15.99
C GLU A 109 -15.76 1.86 16.38
N ARG A 110 -15.47 1.85 17.69
CA ARG A 110 -14.11 1.87 18.26
C ARG A 110 -13.42 0.52 18.19
N TRP A 111 -12.13 0.50 18.50
CA TRP A 111 -11.34 -0.72 18.55
C TRP A 111 -11.99 -1.77 19.46
N ARG A 112 -12.07 -3.00 18.95
CA ARG A 112 -12.46 -4.18 19.73
C ARG A 112 -11.46 -5.28 19.41
N PRO A 113 -11.01 -6.10 20.39
CA PRO A 113 -10.03 -7.16 20.15
C PRO A 113 -10.41 -8.23 19.12
N ILE A 114 -11.67 -8.25 18.67
CA ILE A 114 -12.16 -9.10 17.58
C ILE A 114 -11.82 -8.57 16.19
N LEU A 115 -11.52 -7.27 16.08
CA LEU A 115 -11.11 -6.64 14.83
C LEU A 115 -9.64 -6.98 14.54
N GLY A 116 -9.34 -7.25 13.27
CA GLY A 116 -8.00 -7.54 12.80
C GLY A 116 -7.46 -6.45 11.88
N VAL A 117 -6.24 -6.68 11.38
CA VAL A 117 -5.58 -5.78 10.44
C VAL A 117 -6.38 -5.59 9.16
N GLU A 118 -7.06 -6.64 8.68
CA GLU A 118 -7.92 -6.55 7.50
C GLU A 118 -9.01 -5.48 7.65
N GLN A 119 -9.71 -5.45 8.79
CA GLN A 119 -10.78 -4.48 9.03
C GLN A 119 -10.23 -3.05 9.12
N ILE A 120 -9.01 -2.86 9.65
CA ILE A 120 -8.33 -1.57 9.65
C ILE A 120 -8.08 -1.11 8.21
N LEU A 121 -7.47 -1.97 7.38
CA LEU A 121 -7.13 -1.64 6.00
C LEU A 121 -8.39 -1.32 5.17
N MET A 122 -9.45 -2.13 5.32
CA MET A 122 -10.74 -1.87 4.67
C MET A 122 -11.34 -0.52 5.09
N SER A 123 -11.23 -0.18 6.38
CA SER A 123 -11.71 1.11 6.89
C SER A 123 -10.92 2.29 6.30
N VAL A 124 -9.61 2.14 6.11
CA VAL A 124 -8.75 3.17 5.47
C VAL A 124 -9.09 3.35 4.00
N ILE A 125 -9.32 2.26 3.25
CA ILE A 125 -9.77 2.33 1.85
C ILE A 125 -11.12 3.04 1.74
N SER A 126 -12.06 2.71 2.64
CA SER A 126 -13.36 3.38 2.71
C SER A 126 -13.22 4.87 3.03
N MET A 127 -12.36 5.21 3.99
CA MET A 127 -12.08 6.60 4.37
C MET A 127 -11.55 7.42 3.18
N LEU A 128 -10.64 6.88 2.37
CA LEU A 128 -10.14 7.57 1.18
C LEU A 128 -11.23 7.81 0.12
N SER A 129 -12.25 6.96 0.10
CA SER A 129 -13.36 7.07 -0.86
C SER A 129 -14.38 8.12 -0.45
N ASP A 130 -14.67 8.20 0.85
CA ASP A 130 -15.65 9.13 1.42
C ASP A 130 -15.10 9.81 2.70
N PRO A 131 -14.46 10.99 2.56
CA PRO A 131 -13.90 11.71 3.69
C PRO A 131 -14.97 12.14 4.70
N ASN A 132 -14.81 11.74 5.97
CA ASN A 132 -15.70 12.18 7.05
C ASN A 132 -15.24 13.55 7.58
N ASP A 133 -16.11 14.57 7.47
CA ASP A 133 -15.83 15.95 7.89
C ASP A 133 -16.34 16.32 9.29
N GLU A 134 -17.11 15.45 9.96
CA GLU A 134 -17.71 15.75 11.27
C GLU A 134 -16.67 15.85 12.39
N ILE A 135 -15.61 15.02 12.34
CA ILE A 135 -14.50 15.03 13.29
C ILE A 135 -13.19 14.94 12.51
N SER A 136 -12.71 16.10 12.11
CA SER A 136 -11.55 16.22 11.25
C SER A 136 -10.26 16.38 12.06
N ALA A 137 -9.32 15.45 11.87
CA ALA A 137 -7.96 15.54 12.38
C ALA A 137 -7.17 16.70 11.75
N ASN A 138 -7.51 17.05 10.50
CA ASN A 138 -6.95 18.17 9.77
C ASN A 138 -8.05 19.17 9.41
N LEU A 139 -8.19 20.17 10.27
CA LEU A 139 -9.17 21.24 10.11
C LEU A 139 -9.00 22.00 8.79
N ASP A 140 -7.77 22.23 8.34
CA ASP A 140 -7.50 22.95 7.09
C ASP A 140 -8.00 22.15 5.88
N ALA A 141 -7.80 20.83 5.89
CA ALA A 141 -8.30 19.94 4.85
C ALA A 141 -9.83 19.85 4.87
N ALA A 142 -10.45 19.82 6.05
CA ALA A 142 -11.89 19.78 6.21
C ALA A 142 -12.59 21.07 5.76
N ILE A 143 -12.04 22.23 6.12
CA ILE A 143 -12.55 23.53 5.67
C ILE A 143 -12.46 23.60 4.13
N GLN A 144 -11.34 23.17 3.54
CA GLN A 144 -11.23 23.14 2.08
C GLN A 144 -12.18 22.12 1.45
N TRP A 145 -12.37 20.95 2.06
CA TRP A 145 -13.34 19.97 1.59
C TRP A 145 -14.74 20.59 1.48
N ARG A 146 -15.18 21.31 2.51
CA ARG A 146 -16.52 21.92 2.57
C ARG A 146 -16.65 23.20 1.72
N ASP A 147 -15.68 24.11 1.84
CA ASP A 147 -15.80 25.49 1.38
C ASP A 147 -15.05 25.76 0.05
N ASP A 148 -14.04 24.94 -0.30
CA ASP A 148 -13.25 25.06 -1.55
C ASP A 148 -12.86 23.69 -2.12
N ARG A 149 -13.85 22.98 -2.68
CA ARG A 149 -13.65 21.66 -3.28
C ARG A 149 -12.60 21.66 -4.40
N ALA A 150 -12.50 22.75 -5.17
CA ALA A 150 -11.53 22.86 -6.25
C ALA A 150 -10.08 22.93 -5.71
N GLY A 151 -9.86 23.74 -4.67
CA GLY A 151 -8.57 23.81 -3.97
C GLY A 151 -8.19 22.50 -3.29
N PHE A 152 -9.16 21.83 -2.66
CA PHE A 152 -8.97 20.50 -2.08
C PHE A 152 -8.50 19.50 -3.14
N ASN A 153 -9.24 19.37 -4.25
CA ASN A 153 -8.92 18.44 -5.34
C ASN A 153 -7.51 18.70 -5.92
N LYS A 154 -7.12 19.98 -6.04
CA LYS A 154 -5.80 20.36 -6.54
C LYS A 154 -4.67 19.87 -5.63
N LYS A 155 -4.83 20.03 -4.30
CA LYS A 155 -3.84 19.55 -3.33
C LYS A 155 -3.76 18.03 -3.30
N VAL A 156 -4.90 17.34 -3.29
CA VAL A 156 -4.92 15.88 -3.34
C VAL A 156 -4.21 15.36 -4.59
N ARG A 157 -4.48 15.92 -5.77
CA ARG A 157 -3.78 15.55 -7.01
C ARG A 157 -2.29 15.82 -6.97
N GLN A 158 -1.85 16.84 -6.23
CA GLN A 158 -0.43 17.07 -6.01
C GLN A 158 0.18 15.95 -5.16
N CYS A 159 -0.46 15.55 -4.06
CA CYS A 159 -0.04 14.40 -3.24
C CYS A 159 0.03 13.11 -4.06
N VAL A 160 -0.99 12.83 -4.89
CA VAL A 160 -1.01 11.67 -5.80
C VAL A 160 0.20 11.68 -6.75
N ARG A 161 0.50 12.84 -7.36
CA ARG A 161 1.66 12.94 -8.26
C ARG A 161 2.98 12.72 -7.52
N MET A 162 3.12 13.26 -6.32
CA MET A 162 4.35 13.12 -5.53
C MET A 162 4.57 11.67 -5.11
N SER A 163 3.51 10.95 -4.71
CA SER A 163 3.64 9.54 -4.33
C SER A 163 4.07 8.63 -5.50
N GLN A 164 3.66 8.96 -6.73
CA GLN A 164 4.15 8.28 -7.93
C GLN A 164 5.65 8.49 -8.19
N GLU A 165 6.19 9.65 -7.79
CA GLU A 165 7.60 10.02 -8.00
C GLU A 165 8.51 9.47 -6.89
N GLU A 166 8.09 9.57 -5.63
CA GLU A 166 8.88 9.21 -4.45
C GLU A 166 9.02 7.71 -4.28
N ASP A 167 7.93 6.96 -4.49
CA ASP A 167 7.86 5.57 -4.09
C ASP A 167 8.06 4.58 -5.23
N TRP A 168 8.45 4.99 -6.44
CA TRP A 168 8.67 4.05 -7.56
C TRP A 168 9.70 2.94 -7.23
N ALA A 169 10.76 3.26 -6.47
CA ALA A 169 11.74 2.27 -6.00
C ALA A 169 11.19 1.36 -4.88
N SER A 170 10.32 1.90 -4.02
CA SER A 170 9.59 1.15 -2.99
C SER A 170 8.56 0.22 -3.64
N VAL A 171 7.83 0.69 -4.64
CA VAL A 171 6.90 -0.08 -5.48
C VAL A 171 7.68 -1.19 -6.20
N GLN A 172 8.79 -0.89 -6.89
CA GLN A 172 9.63 -1.94 -7.48
C GLN A 172 10.12 -2.93 -6.44
N ARG A 173 10.53 -2.49 -5.24
CA ARG A 173 10.96 -3.40 -4.17
C ARG A 173 9.80 -4.27 -3.68
N VAL A 174 8.63 -3.70 -3.39
CA VAL A 174 7.44 -4.45 -2.95
C VAL A 174 7.02 -5.45 -4.02
N VAL A 175 7.00 -5.06 -5.30
CA VAL A 175 6.68 -5.94 -6.42
C VAL A 175 7.73 -7.04 -6.60
N ILE A 176 9.02 -6.72 -6.55
CA ILE A 176 10.12 -7.69 -6.69
C ILE A 176 10.18 -8.63 -5.48
N GLN A 177 10.03 -8.10 -4.26
CA GLN A 177 10.02 -8.83 -3.00
C GLN A 177 8.82 -9.77 -2.96
N SER A 178 7.63 -9.29 -3.35
CA SER A 178 6.44 -10.12 -3.53
C SER A 178 6.67 -11.28 -4.52
N MET A 179 7.28 -11.00 -5.67
CA MET A 179 7.61 -12.03 -6.66
C MET A 179 8.68 -13.02 -6.13
N GLY A 180 9.63 -12.54 -5.31
CA GLY A 180 10.67 -13.34 -4.67
C GLY A 180 10.13 -14.21 -3.52
N ASP A 181 9.23 -13.67 -2.71
CA ASP A 181 8.61 -14.31 -1.56
C ASP A 181 7.61 -15.39 -1.97
N ILE A 182 6.86 -15.15 -3.07
CA ILE A 182 6.08 -16.19 -3.76
C ILE A 182 7.00 -17.33 -4.24
N ALA A 183 8.19 -17.01 -4.74
CA ALA A 183 9.13 -18.00 -5.24
C ALA A 183 9.85 -18.78 -4.11
N SER A 184 9.94 -18.22 -2.90
CA SER A 184 10.62 -18.80 -1.73
C SER A 184 9.67 -19.37 -0.66
N GLY A 185 8.35 -19.20 -0.84
CA GLY A 185 7.33 -19.75 0.06
C GLY A 185 7.07 -18.92 1.32
N ILE A 186 7.50 -17.66 1.33
CA ILE A 186 7.22 -16.70 2.41
C ILE A 186 5.82 -16.10 2.19
N PRO A 187 4.96 -16.07 3.21
CA PRO A 187 3.61 -15.53 3.08
C PRO A 187 3.65 -14.00 2.93
N VAL A 188 3.31 -13.49 1.74
CA VAL A 188 3.14 -12.05 1.45
C VAL A 188 1.75 -11.79 0.87
N ALA A 189 1.09 -10.73 1.34
CA ALA A 189 -0.22 -10.29 0.89
C ALA A 189 -0.10 -9.23 -0.18
N VAL A 190 -0.43 -9.58 -1.43
CA VAL A 190 -0.37 -8.68 -2.58
C VAL A 190 -1.74 -8.65 -3.24
N GLY A 191 -2.54 -7.63 -2.95
CA GLY A 191 -3.82 -7.42 -3.65
C GLY A 191 -3.65 -6.48 -4.83
N VAL A 192 -2.47 -6.47 -5.41
CA VAL A 192 -2.14 -5.56 -6.51
C VAL A 192 -2.47 -6.24 -7.82
N GLY A 193 -3.46 -5.71 -8.53
CA GLY A 193 -3.76 -6.04 -9.93
C GLY A 193 -2.69 -5.56 -10.92
N ILE A 194 -1.40 -5.69 -10.58
CA ILE A 194 -0.25 -5.40 -11.45
C ILE A 194 0.03 -6.58 -12.38
N THR A 195 -0.98 -6.99 -13.15
CA THR A 195 -0.74 -7.90 -14.28
C THR A 195 -0.50 -7.16 -15.60
N GLU A 196 -0.71 -5.84 -15.64
CA GLU A 196 -0.44 -5.05 -16.84
C GLU A 196 0.49 -3.86 -16.58
N PRO A 197 1.49 -3.63 -17.44
CA PRO A 197 2.39 -2.49 -17.32
C PRO A 197 1.59 -1.20 -17.49
N MET A 198 1.76 -0.28 -16.55
CA MET A 198 1.17 1.06 -16.54
C MET A 198 1.80 1.92 -17.66
N THR A 199 1.48 1.64 -18.92
CA THR A 199 1.98 2.39 -20.09
C THR A 199 1.08 3.54 -20.53
N ASP A 200 -0.16 3.66 -20.03
CA ASP A 200 -1.16 4.55 -20.65
C ASP A 200 -1.66 5.75 -19.83
N VAL A 201 -1.03 6.08 -18.69
CA VAL A 201 -1.45 7.27 -17.90
C VAL A 201 -1.10 8.61 -18.59
N LYS A 202 -0.43 8.61 -19.76
CA LYS A 202 -0.21 9.82 -20.58
C LYS A 202 -1.21 10.04 -21.71
N ALA A 203 -2.22 9.19 -21.90
CA ALA A 203 -3.09 9.24 -23.09
C ALA A 203 -4.47 9.93 -22.92
N GLN A 204 -4.86 10.39 -21.73
CA GLN A 204 -6.18 11.03 -21.52
C GLN A 204 -6.08 12.44 -20.94
N THR A 205 -5.30 13.28 -21.61
CA THR A 205 -5.68 14.69 -21.72
C THR A 205 -5.43 15.12 -23.16
N ARG A 206 -6.48 15.68 -23.78
CA ARG A 206 -6.49 16.50 -25.00
C ARG A 206 -6.88 15.78 -26.30
N GLN A 207 -8.08 16.11 -26.79
CA GLN A 207 -8.39 16.06 -28.23
C GLN A 207 -7.43 17.01 -28.99
N GLU A 208 -6.84 16.45 -30.05
CA GLU A 208 -5.85 16.85 -31.08
C GLU A 208 -5.91 18.26 -31.74
N PRO A 209 -5.01 18.62 -32.73
CA PRO A 209 -3.74 17.98 -33.18
C PRO A 209 -2.58 18.99 -33.43
N GLN A 210 -1.31 18.55 -33.33
CA GLN A 210 -0.25 18.85 -34.33
C GLN A 210 1.07 18.09 -34.05
N ARG A 211 1.62 17.51 -35.14
CA ARG A 211 2.81 16.65 -35.24
C ARG A 211 4.11 17.33 -34.79
N VAL A 212 4.92 16.68 -33.94
CA VAL A 212 6.40 16.54 -34.06
C VAL A 212 6.91 15.32 -33.25
N ASN A 213 7.45 14.32 -33.95
CA ASN A 213 8.37 13.22 -33.56
C ASN A 213 8.42 12.68 -32.10
N GLU A 214 7.67 11.60 -31.84
CA GLU A 214 7.95 10.58 -30.81
C GLU A 214 8.52 9.31 -31.48
N HIS A 215 9.85 9.12 -31.48
CA HIS A 215 10.42 7.82 -31.89
C HIS A 215 11.71 7.38 -31.19
N ALA A 216 12.29 8.18 -30.30
CA ALA A 216 13.54 7.80 -29.61
C ALA A 216 13.33 7.18 -28.21
N GLY A 217 12.30 7.59 -27.47
CA GLY A 217 12.07 7.13 -26.08
C GLY A 217 11.47 5.73 -25.95
N ASN A 218 10.65 5.30 -26.93
CA ASN A 218 9.93 4.02 -26.88
C ASN A 218 10.78 2.79 -27.20
N ILE A 219 11.94 2.95 -27.85
CA ILE A 219 12.81 1.84 -28.23
C ILE A 219 13.76 1.48 -27.08
N ALA A 220 14.24 2.47 -26.32
CA ALA A 220 15.12 2.26 -25.17
C ALA A 220 14.42 1.50 -24.02
N CYS A 221 13.16 1.83 -23.72
CA CYS A 221 12.37 1.12 -22.70
C CYS A 221 11.99 -0.31 -23.12
N LYS A 222 11.69 -0.53 -24.41
CA LYS A 222 11.38 -1.87 -24.95
C LYS A 222 12.59 -2.80 -24.96
N LEU A 223 13.78 -2.28 -25.28
CA LEU A 223 15.02 -3.06 -25.27
C LEU A 223 15.44 -3.46 -23.86
N LEU A 224 15.29 -2.58 -22.86
CA LEU A 224 15.65 -2.89 -21.47
C LEU A 224 14.79 -4.03 -20.89
N PHE A 225 13.49 -4.07 -21.23
CA PHE A 225 12.58 -5.16 -20.83
C PHE A 225 12.87 -6.48 -21.55
N PHE A 226 13.27 -6.43 -22.83
CA PHE A 226 13.62 -7.64 -23.59
C PHE A 226 14.90 -8.30 -23.05
N PHE A 227 15.89 -7.52 -22.61
CA PHE A 227 17.12 -8.05 -22.00
C PHE A 227 16.90 -8.67 -20.62
N ILE A 228 15.97 -8.15 -19.82
CA ILE A 228 15.67 -8.69 -18.48
C ILE A 228 14.92 -10.04 -18.60
N LEU A 229 13.95 -10.15 -19.52
CA LEU A 229 13.22 -11.40 -19.76
C LEU A 229 14.10 -12.50 -20.40
N ILE A 230 14.98 -12.13 -21.33
CA ILE A 230 15.93 -13.09 -21.95
C ILE A 230 17.04 -13.46 -20.96
N GLY A 231 17.53 -12.50 -20.14
CA GLY A 231 18.58 -12.74 -19.15
C GLY A 231 18.16 -13.75 -18.07
N PHE A 232 16.91 -13.67 -17.60
CA PHE A 232 16.36 -14.67 -16.67
C PHE A 232 16.09 -16.03 -17.33
N GLY A 233 15.65 -16.05 -18.60
CA GLY A 233 15.46 -17.28 -19.36
C GLY A 233 16.77 -18.02 -19.66
N LEU A 234 17.83 -17.29 -20.01
CA LEU A 234 19.16 -17.86 -20.25
C LEU A 234 19.83 -18.37 -18.97
N TRP A 235 19.66 -17.70 -17.83
CA TRP A 235 20.22 -18.17 -16.56
C TRP A 235 19.59 -19.49 -16.11
N LYS A 236 18.27 -19.66 -16.31
CA LYS A 236 17.59 -20.94 -16.06
C LYS A 236 18.08 -22.06 -16.99
N LEU A 237 18.37 -21.73 -18.26
CA LEU A 237 18.90 -22.70 -19.22
C LEU A 237 20.36 -23.09 -18.91
N ILE A 238 21.21 -22.12 -18.55
CA ILE A 238 22.62 -22.34 -18.20
C ILE A 238 22.75 -23.11 -16.88
N GLY A 239 21.90 -22.79 -15.89
CA GLY A 239 21.84 -23.53 -14.63
C GLY A 239 21.39 -24.98 -14.80
N ALA A 240 20.41 -25.24 -15.68
CA ALA A 240 19.99 -26.60 -16.02
C ALA A 240 21.09 -27.38 -16.76
N ILE A 241 21.81 -26.75 -17.69
CA ILE A 241 22.92 -27.38 -18.42
C ILE A 241 24.10 -27.70 -17.48
N LEU A 242 24.47 -26.79 -16.59
CA LEU A 242 25.53 -27.01 -15.59
C LEU A 242 25.18 -28.11 -14.59
N SER A 243 23.92 -28.20 -14.17
CA SER A 243 23.44 -29.28 -13.28
C SER A 243 23.37 -30.64 -13.97
N MET A 244 23.16 -30.70 -15.29
CA MET A 244 23.19 -31.95 -16.04
C MET A 244 24.62 -32.43 -16.33
N THR A 245 25.60 -31.53 -16.45
CA THR A 245 27.01 -31.91 -16.61
C THR A 245 27.67 -32.44 -15.34
N SER A 246 27.21 -32.04 -14.15
CA SER A 246 27.73 -32.60 -12.89
C SER A 246 27.16 -33.99 -12.56
N ALA A 247 26.08 -34.42 -13.20
CA ALA A 247 25.44 -35.72 -12.98
C ALA A 247 26.03 -36.86 -13.85
N VAL A 248 26.88 -36.55 -14.83
CA VAL A 248 27.48 -37.55 -15.75
C VAL A 248 28.98 -37.79 -15.48
N GLY A 249 29.61 -37.01 -14.58
CA GLY A 249 31.05 -37.11 -14.27
C GLY A 249 31.40 -37.92 -13.02
N GLY A 250 30.47 -38.70 -12.48
CA GLY A 250 30.63 -39.43 -11.22
C GLY A 250 30.34 -40.93 -11.32
N ILE A 251 31.01 -41.64 -12.23
CA ILE A 251 31.27 -43.09 -12.19
C ILE A 251 32.69 -43.32 -12.71
#